data_AF-A0A6G4XK70-F1
#
_entry.id   AF-A0A6G4XK70-F1
#
_cell.length_a   1.000
_cell.length_b   1.000
_cell.length_c   1.000
_cell.angle_alpha   90.00
_cell.angle_beta   90.00
_cell.angle_gamma   90.00
#
_symmetry.space_group_name_H-M   'P 1'
#
loop_
_entity.id
_entity.type
_entity.pdbx_description
1 polymer ?
#
loop_
_entity_poly.entity_id
_entity_poly.type
_entity_poly.pdbx_seq_one_letter_code
_entity_poly.pdbx_strand_id
1 'polypeptide(L)'
;MKHLQAAVLPAAVISTGLMAGLFAGFAYAVMPGLDRSSDRTFVEAVQGINEAILNPAFMLPFMGSIPLLALAVFLARRGQGRPALPWLIAALVLYLIAFMVTSGVNVPLNDQLAKAGDVDHIKHLGTVRDHFESTWVTWNIIRALLHTAAFACLAWALVVYGAHRPKEGKSANSAAGPIFQNSDPMPTAYQHGGRTPYNSHPDQRPDHITTPASNP
;
A
#
# COMPACT_ATOMS: atom_id res chain seq x y z
N MET A 1 13.37 9.42 7.25
CA MET A 1 12.76 8.89 6.00
C MET A 1 11.85 7.68 6.21
N LYS A 2 12.23 6.68 7.04
CA LYS A 2 11.41 5.46 7.25
C LYS A 2 9.97 5.74 7.73
N HIS A 3 9.80 6.58 8.75
CA HIS A 3 8.48 6.94 9.27
C HIS A 3 7.61 7.69 8.25
N LEU A 4 8.21 8.58 7.47
CA LEU A 4 7.52 9.31 6.40
C LEU A 4 7.01 8.34 5.32
N GLN A 5 7.84 7.39 4.88
CA GLN A 5 7.44 6.39 3.89
C GLN A 5 6.34 5.45 4.41
N ALA A 6 6.35 5.13 5.71
CA ALA A 6 5.32 4.34 6.36
C ALA A 6 3.96 5.06 6.45
N ALA A 7 3.93 6.39 6.38
CA ALA A 7 2.69 7.17 6.30
C ALA A 7 2.25 7.44 4.84
N VAL A 8 3.20 7.74 3.96
CA VAL A 8 2.95 8.07 2.55
C VAL A 8 2.38 6.88 1.78
N LEU A 9 2.89 5.66 1.99
CA LEU A 9 2.41 4.48 1.27
C LEU A 9 0.94 4.17 1.56
N PRO A 10 0.48 4.07 2.83
CA PRO A 10 -0.95 3.90 3.11
C PRO A 10 -1.82 5.02 2.54
N ALA A 11 -1.39 6.28 2.66
CA ALA A 11 -2.13 7.42 2.11
C ALA A 11 -2.26 7.32 0.58
N ALA A 12 -1.19 6.94 -0.12
CA ALA A 12 -1.21 6.69 -1.55
C ALA A 12 -2.14 5.52 -1.93
N VAL A 13 -2.12 4.44 -1.15
CA VAL A 13 -3.00 3.26 -1.36
C VAL A 13 -4.47 3.66 -1.21
N ILE A 14 -4.82 4.38 -0.15
CA ILE A 14 -6.20 4.81 0.09
C ILE A 14 -6.68 5.73 -1.03
N SER A 15 -5.91 6.78 -1.35
CA SER A 15 -6.28 7.74 -2.40
C SER A 15 -6.39 7.10 -3.79
N THR A 16 -5.43 6.25 -4.17
CA THR A 16 -5.46 5.52 -5.45
C THR A 16 -6.61 4.50 -5.49
N GLY A 17 -6.88 3.82 -4.37
CA GLY A 17 -7.97 2.85 -4.25
C GLY A 17 -9.35 3.49 -4.37
N LEU A 18 -9.55 4.68 -3.78
CA LEU A 18 -10.77 5.47 -3.96
C LEU A 18 -11.00 5.81 -5.43
N MET A 19 -9.96 6.18 -6.18
CA MET A 19 -10.07 6.49 -7.61
C MET A 19 -10.32 5.25 -8.46
N ALA A 20 -9.62 4.14 -8.19
CA ALA A 20 -9.89 2.87 -8.85
C ALA A 20 -11.35 2.43 -8.65
N GLY A 21 -11.84 2.49 -7.41
CA GLY A 21 -13.23 2.16 -7.07
C GLY A 21 -14.24 3.07 -7.77
N LEU A 22 -14.00 4.39 -7.79
CA LEU A 22 -14.89 5.35 -8.45
C LEU A 22 -15.03 5.05 -9.95
N PHE A 23 -13.92 4.96 -10.69
CA PHE A 23 -13.99 4.75 -12.13
C PHE A 23 -14.53 3.37 -12.49
N ALA A 24 -14.18 2.33 -11.72
CA ALA A 24 -14.73 1.00 -11.90
C ALA A 24 -16.24 0.95 -11.62
N GLY A 25 -16.70 1.58 -10.54
CA GLY A 25 -18.13 1.70 -10.22
C GLY A 25 -18.92 2.38 -11.34
N PHE A 26 -18.34 3.42 -11.95
CA PHE A 26 -18.94 4.03 -13.13
C PHE A 26 -19.00 3.08 -14.33
N ALA A 27 -17.95 2.29 -14.55
CA ALA A 27 -17.85 1.38 -15.68
C ALA A 27 -18.83 0.20 -15.59
N TYR A 28 -18.96 -0.45 -14.44
CA TYR A 28 -19.76 -1.69 -14.31
C TYR A 28 -21.15 -1.50 -13.71
N ALA A 29 -21.45 -0.34 -13.10
CA ALA A 29 -22.74 -0.11 -12.44
C ALA A 29 -23.44 1.16 -12.90
N VAL A 30 -22.82 2.33 -12.73
CA VAL A 30 -23.52 3.62 -12.97
C VAL A 30 -23.89 3.78 -14.43
N MET A 31 -22.93 3.70 -15.36
CA MET A 31 -23.21 3.88 -16.79
C MET A 31 -24.12 2.78 -17.35
N PRO A 32 -23.91 1.48 -17.06
CA PRO A 32 -24.88 0.44 -17.47
C PRO A 32 -26.29 0.61 -16.88
N GLY A 33 -26.42 1.26 -15.72
CA GLY A 33 -27.71 1.61 -15.14
C GLY A 33 -28.38 2.76 -15.88
N LEU A 34 -27.62 3.81 -16.19
CA LEU A 34 -28.08 4.97 -16.97
C LEU A 34 -28.39 4.60 -18.43
N ASP A 35 -27.67 3.63 -19.00
CA ASP A 35 -27.90 3.14 -20.36
C ASP A 35 -29.35 2.66 -20.55
N ARG A 36 -29.92 2.06 -19.50
CA ARG A 36 -31.30 1.54 -19.47
C ARG A 36 -32.36 2.63 -19.28
N SER A 37 -31.97 3.88 -19.12
CA SER A 37 -32.87 5.01 -18.92
C SER A 37 -33.21 5.72 -20.23
N SER A 38 -34.18 6.64 -20.17
CA SER A 38 -34.50 7.51 -21.31
C SER A 38 -33.36 8.49 -21.59
N ASP A 39 -33.25 9.00 -22.82
CA ASP A 39 -32.20 9.97 -23.19
C ASP A 39 -32.26 11.24 -22.32
N ARG A 40 -33.47 11.68 -21.95
CA ARG A 40 -33.65 12.82 -21.03
C ARG A 40 -33.01 12.53 -19.68
N THR A 41 -33.37 11.38 -19.09
CA THR A 41 -32.83 10.94 -17.79
C THR A 41 -31.32 10.78 -17.83
N PHE A 42 -30.78 10.20 -18.90
CA PHE A 42 -29.35 10.05 -19.09
C PHE A 42 -28.65 11.41 -19.11
N VAL A 43 -29.08 12.32 -19.99
CA VAL A 43 -28.42 13.63 -20.17
C VAL A 43 -28.51 14.45 -18.88
N GLU A 44 -29.68 14.53 -18.28
CA GLU A 44 -29.90 15.25 -17.02
C GLU A 44 -29.02 14.70 -15.89
N ALA A 45 -29.01 13.37 -15.71
CA ALA A 45 -28.22 12.73 -14.66
C ALA A 45 -26.71 12.93 -14.88
N VAL A 46 -26.22 12.76 -16.11
CA VAL A 46 -24.79 12.90 -16.39
C VAL A 46 -24.34 14.36 -16.29
N GLN A 47 -25.13 15.33 -16.73
CA GLN A 47 -24.86 16.76 -16.52
C GLN A 47 -24.77 17.08 -15.02
N GLY A 48 -25.76 16.65 -14.22
CA GLY A 48 -25.76 16.85 -12.78
C GLY A 48 -24.59 16.17 -12.06
N ILE A 49 -24.22 14.94 -12.46
CA ILE A 49 -23.04 14.25 -11.94
C ILE A 49 -21.75 15.00 -12.28
N ASN A 50 -21.61 15.49 -13.51
CA ASN A 50 -20.43 16.22 -13.96
C ASN A 50 -20.23 17.54 -13.22
N GLU A 51 -21.31 18.21 -12.83
CA GLU A 51 -21.25 19.38 -11.96
C GLU A 51 -20.90 18.99 -10.52
N ALA A 52 -21.62 18.01 -9.96
CA ALA A 52 -21.46 17.60 -8.56
C ALA A 52 -20.07 17.00 -8.25
N ILE A 53 -19.42 16.35 -9.21
CA ILE A 53 -18.13 15.69 -9.00
C ILE A 53 -16.98 16.69 -8.77
N LEU A 54 -17.12 17.96 -9.20
CA LEU A 54 -16.10 19.00 -9.01
C LEU A 54 -16.14 19.58 -7.59
N ASN A 55 -15.86 18.73 -6.59
CA ASN A 55 -15.87 19.09 -5.18
C ASN A 55 -14.57 18.63 -4.47
N PRO A 56 -14.24 19.18 -3.29
CA PRO A 56 -13.02 18.82 -2.56
C PRO A 56 -12.87 17.33 -2.22
N ALA A 57 -13.96 16.60 -1.99
CA ALA A 57 -13.91 15.18 -1.65
C ALA A 57 -13.45 14.31 -2.83
N PHE A 58 -13.73 14.72 -4.07
CA PHE A 58 -13.15 14.11 -5.27
C PHE A 58 -11.75 14.66 -5.59
N MET A 59 -11.58 15.99 -5.54
CA MET A 59 -10.32 16.65 -5.90
C MET A 59 -9.15 16.18 -5.02
N LEU A 60 -9.38 16.01 -3.72
CA LEU A 60 -8.33 15.64 -2.77
C LEU A 60 -7.66 14.28 -3.11
N PRO A 61 -8.37 13.15 -3.22
CA PRO A 61 -7.76 11.89 -3.62
C PRO A 61 -7.32 11.90 -5.10
N PHE A 62 -8.06 12.55 -6.00
CA PHE A 62 -7.74 12.56 -7.43
C PHE A 62 -6.41 13.29 -7.72
N MET A 63 -6.25 14.51 -7.18
CA MET A 63 -5.03 15.31 -7.33
C MET A 63 -3.95 14.88 -6.35
N GLY A 64 -4.31 14.54 -5.12
CA GLY A 64 -3.37 14.18 -4.06
C GLY A 64 -2.63 12.88 -4.30
N SER A 65 -3.18 11.94 -5.07
CA SER A 65 -2.50 10.69 -5.41
C SER A 65 -1.19 10.92 -6.16
N ILE A 66 -1.11 11.93 -7.04
CA ILE A 66 0.10 12.22 -7.85
C ILE A 66 1.31 12.58 -6.97
N PRO A 67 1.27 13.62 -6.11
CA PRO A 67 2.38 13.94 -5.24
C PRO A 67 2.67 12.83 -4.22
N LEU A 68 1.66 12.10 -3.75
CA LEU A 68 1.87 10.95 -2.87
C LEU A 68 2.67 9.83 -3.55
N LEU A 69 2.30 9.48 -4.79
CA LEU A 69 3.02 8.50 -5.60
C LEU A 69 4.44 8.97 -5.94
N ALA A 70 4.60 10.23 -6.36
CA ALA A 70 5.90 10.81 -6.65
C ALA A 70 6.82 10.81 -5.42
N LEU A 71 6.28 11.18 -4.26
CA LEU A 71 7.01 11.13 -2.99
C LEU A 71 7.36 9.69 -2.58
N ALA A 72 6.44 8.73 -2.77
CA ALA A 72 6.70 7.32 -2.52
C ALA A 72 7.86 6.80 -3.38
N VAL A 73 7.86 7.12 -4.69
CA VAL A 73 8.95 6.79 -5.62
C VAL A 73 10.27 7.41 -5.15
N PHE A 74 10.27 8.70 -4.80
CA PHE A 74 11.46 9.41 -4.33
C PHE A 74 12.06 8.77 -3.07
N LEU A 75 11.21 8.46 -2.07
CA LEU A 75 11.63 7.84 -0.82
C LEU A 75 12.12 6.40 -1.00
N ALA A 76 11.63 5.68 -2.01
CA ALA A 76 12.02 4.31 -2.31
C ALA A 76 13.35 4.18 -3.08
N ARG A 77 14.02 5.28 -3.47
CA ARG A 77 15.25 5.22 -4.27
C ARG A 77 16.41 4.48 -3.60
N ARG A 78 16.47 4.51 -2.26
CA ARG A 78 17.55 3.92 -1.45
C ARG A 78 16.97 3.22 -0.21
N GLY A 79 17.76 2.32 0.38
CA GLY A 79 17.39 1.61 1.61
C GLY A 79 16.25 0.61 1.41
N GLN A 80 15.49 0.35 2.48
CA GLN A 80 14.49 -0.72 2.57
C GLN A 80 13.35 -0.64 1.53
N GLY A 81 13.09 0.55 0.96
CA GLY A 81 12.04 0.73 -0.05
C GLY A 81 12.46 0.35 -1.47
N ARG A 82 13.75 0.11 -1.71
CA ARG A 82 14.30 -0.11 -3.06
C ARG A 82 13.68 -1.30 -3.81
N PRO A 83 13.37 -2.44 -3.17
CA PRO A 83 12.66 -3.54 -3.85
C PRO A 83 11.24 -3.18 -4.33
N ALA A 84 10.58 -2.22 -3.68
CA ALA A 84 9.24 -1.75 -4.06
C ALA A 84 9.28 -0.72 -5.22
N LEU A 85 10.45 -0.16 -5.53
CA LEU A 85 10.60 0.97 -6.45
C LEU A 85 10.03 0.72 -7.86
N PRO A 86 10.23 -0.44 -8.52
CA PRO A 86 9.67 -0.69 -9.86
C PRO A 86 8.13 -0.61 -9.87
N TRP A 87 7.50 -1.15 -8.83
CA TRP A 87 6.05 -1.14 -8.67
C TRP A 87 5.49 0.25 -8.38
N LEU A 88 6.22 1.06 -7.60
CA LEU A 88 5.85 2.46 -7.35
C LEU A 88 5.95 3.32 -8.60
N ILE A 89 6.98 3.09 -9.43
CA ILE A 89 7.13 3.77 -10.73
C ILE A 89 5.98 3.36 -11.66
N ALA A 90 5.68 2.06 -11.76
CA ALA A 90 4.58 1.57 -12.57
C ALA A 90 3.24 2.18 -12.12
N ALA A 91 2.96 2.20 -10.82
CA ALA A 91 1.77 2.83 -10.25
C ALA A 91 1.66 4.32 -10.62
N LEU A 92 2.76 5.08 -10.47
CA LEU A 92 2.79 6.50 -10.83
C LEU A 92 2.53 6.71 -12.33
N VAL A 93 3.19 5.96 -13.20
CA VAL A 93 3.04 6.08 -14.65
C VAL A 93 1.61 5.75 -15.08
N LEU A 94 1.05 4.63 -14.61
CA LEU A 94 -0.32 4.24 -14.92
C LEU A 94 -1.33 5.29 -14.44
N TYR A 95 -1.13 5.84 -13.24
CA TYR A 95 -1.98 6.90 -12.70
C TYR A 95 -1.91 8.17 -13.58
N LEU A 96 -0.70 8.57 -13.99
CA LEU A 96 -0.52 9.74 -14.86
C LEU A 96 -1.15 9.54 -16.24
N ILE A 97 -1.06 8.34 -16.83
CA ILE A 97 -1.74 8.03 -18.09
C ILE A 97 -3.26 8.15 -17.91
N ALA A 98 -3.83 7.59 -16.83
CA ALA A 98 -5.26 7.69 -16.55
C ALA A 98 -5.71 9.13 -16.31
N PHE A 99 -4.88 9.93 -15.63
CA PHE A 99 -5.08 11.36 -15.46
C PHE A 99 -5.12 12.09 -16.81
N MET A 100 -4.19 11.76 -17.72
CA MET A 100 -4.17 12.35 -19.06
C MET A 100 -5.36 11.94 -19.92
N VAL A 101 -5.85 10.70 -19.80
CA VAL A 101 -7.11 10.29 -20.42
C VAL A 101 -8.29 11.11 -19.87
N THR A 102 -8.30 11.35 -18.56
CA THR A 102 -9.36 12.15 -17.93
C THR A 102 -9.37 13.57 -18.47
N SER A 103 -8.23 14.26 -18.45
CA SER A 103 -8.15 15.66 -18.87
C SER A 103 -8.21 15.83 -20.39
N GLY A 104 -7.71 14.88 -21.16
CA GLY A 104 -7.65 14.95 -22.63
C GLY A 104 -8.89 14.41 -23.35
N VAL A 105 -9.71 13.59 -22.71
CA VAL A 105 -10.88 12.95 -23.36
C VAL A 105 -12.15 13.14 -22.56
N ASN A 106 -12.21 12.65 -21.32
CA ASN A 106 -13.47 12.66 -20.56
C ASN A 106 -13.92 14.07 -20.17
N VAL A 107 -13.00 14.94 -19.75
CA VAL A 107 -13.33 16.34 -19.43
C VAL A 107 -13.84 17.09 -20.68
N PRO A 108 -13.18 17.05 -21.84
CA PRO A 108 -13.72 17.64 -23.06
C PRO A 108 -15.11 17.10 -23.47
N LEU A 109 -15.38 15.82 -23.28
CA LEU A 109 -16.71 15.25 -23.53
C LEU A 109 -17.75 15.78 -22.54
N ASN A 110 -17.39 15.89 -21.26
CA ASN A 110 -18.25 16.48 -20.23
C ASN A 110 -18.57 17.96 -20.54
N ASP A 111 -17.58 18.73 -20.98
CA ASP A 111 -17.76 20.13 -21.36
C ASP A 111 -18.66 20.27 -22.59
N GLN A 112 -18.55 19.35 -23.56
CA GLN A 112 -19.45 19.31 -24.72
C GLN A 112 -20.89 18.99 -24.30
N LEU A 113 -21.09 18.04 -23.39
CA LEU A 113 -22.40 17.71 -22.86
C LEU A 113 -23.01 18.88 -22.07
N ALA A 114 -22.20 19.60 -21.28
CA ALA A 114 -22.65 20.80 -20.57
C ALA A 114 -23.05 21.93 -21.55
N LYS A 115 -22.31 22.10 -22.65
CA LYS A 115 -22.61 23.09 -23.70
C LYS A 115 -23.90 22.79 -24.48
N ALA A 116 -24.44 21.57 -24.40
CA ALA A 116 -25.75 21.26 -24.98
C ALA A 116 -26.89 22.05 -24.31
N GLY A 117 -26.66 22.58 -23.09
CA GLY A 117 -27.59 23.44 -22.38
C GLY A 117 -28.57 22.68 -21.50
N ASP A 118 -29.61 23.40 -21.05
CA ASP A 118 -30.69 22.88 -20.21
C ASP A 118 -31.45 21.76 -20.95
N VAL A 119 -31.60 20.61 -20.28
CA VAL A 119 -32.26 19.42 -20.81
C VAL A 119 -33.67 19.70 -21.34
N ASP A 120 -34.39 20.65 -20.73
CA ASP A 120 -35.75 21.03 -21.14
C ASP A 120 -35.80 21.78 -22.48
N HIS A 121 -34.67 22.33 -22.92
CA HIS A 121 -34.54 23.08 -24.16
C HIS A 121 -33.82 22.31 -25.28
N ILE A 122 -33.30 21.11 -25.01
CA ILE A 122 -32.61 20.28 -26.01
C ILE A 122 -33.65 19.58 -26.91
N LYS A 123 -33.65 19.93 -28.20
CA LYS A 123 -34.59 19.36 -29.19
C LYS A 123 -34.33 17.90 -29.54
N HIS A 124 -33.06 17.46 -29.51
CA HIS A 124 -32.64 16.13 -29.98
C HIS A 124 -31.73 15.46 -28.94
N LEU A 125 -32.31 15.05 -27.81
CA LEU A 125 -31.58 14.42 -26.70
C LEU A 125 -30.85 13.13 -27.11
N GLY A 126 -31.47 12.28 -27.93
CA GLY A 126 -30.83 11.06 -28.43
C GLY A 126 -29.54 11.35 -29.20
N THR A 127 -29.52 12.38 -30.05
CA THR A 127 -28.30 12.79 -30.75
C THR A 127 -27.21 13.27 -29.79
N VAL A 128 -27.57 14.04 -28.75
CA VAL A 128 -26.61 14.49 -27.73
C VAL A 128 -26.00 13.29 -27.00
N ARG A 129 -26.84 12.33 -26.62
CA ARG A 129 -26.43 11.08 -25.97
C ARG A 129 -25.51 10.24 -26.87
N ASP A 130 -25.88 10.03 -28.14
CA ASP A 130 -25.09 9.23 -29.10
C ASP A 130 -23.66 9.76 -29.29
N HIS A 131 -23.50 11.09 -29.31
CA HIS A 131 -22.19 11.73 -29.45
C HIS A 131 -21.32 11.62 -28.18
N PHE A 132 -21.95 11.36 -27.03
CA PHE A 132 -21.29 11.35 -25.73
C PHE A 132 -21.04 9.93 -25.21
N GLU A 133 -22.08 9.12 -25.08
CA GLU A 133 -22.12 7.94 -24.21
C GLU A 133 -21.07 6.89 -24.57
N SER A 134 -21.09 6.38 -25.81
CA SER A 134 -20.21 5.28 -26.23
C SER A 134 -18.73 5.64 -26.06
N THR A 135 -18.35 6.84 -26.52
CA THR A 135 -16.97 7.34 -26.40
C THR A 135 -16.61 7.53 -24.92
N TRP A 136 -17.48 8.18 -24.14
CA TRP A 136 -17.22 8.44 -22.73
C TRP A 136 -17.06 7.15 -21.92
N VAL A 137 -17.95 6.17 -22.13
CA VAL A 137 -17.94 4.87 -21.45
C VAL A 137 -16.68 4.10 -21.80
N THR A 138 -16.30 4.04 -23.08
CA THR A 138 -15.08 3.36 -23.53
C THR A 138 -13.84 3.92 -22.82
N TRP A 139 -13.69 5.25 -22.81
CA TRP A 139 -12.56 5.88 -22.14
C TRP A 139 -12.64 5.79 -20.61
N ASN A 140 -13.84 5.74 -20.04
CA ASN A 140 -14.00 5.46 -18.61
C ASN A 140 -13.55 4.05 -18.24
N ILE A 141 -13.84 3.03 -19.06
CA ILE A 141 -13.34 1.67 -18.87
C ILE A 141 -11.80 1.66 -18.88
N ILE A 142 -11.18 2.36 -19.83
CA ILE A 142 -9.72 2.51 -19.89
C ILE A 142 -9.19 3.15 -18.59
N ARG A 143 -9.81 4.24 -18.11
CA ARG A 143 -9.44 4.86 -16.82
C ARG A 143 -9.57 3.89 -15.66
N ALA A 144 -10.67 3.13 -15.60
CA ALA A 144 -10.91 2.15 -14.55
C ALA A 144 -9.82 1.08 -14.54
N LEU A 145 -9.44 0.55 -15.70
CA LEU A 145 -8.37 -0.43 -15.81
C LEU A 145 -7.01 0.14 -15.39
N LEU A 146 -6.67 1.36 -15.86
CA LEU A 146 -5.40 2.01 -15.52
C LEU A 146 -5.29 2.32 -14.02
N HIS A 147 -6.33 2.89 -13.40
CA HIS A 147 -6.34 3.15 -11.95
C HIS A 147 -6.35 1.86 -11.14
N THR A 148 -7.06 0.83 -11.59
CA THR A 148 -7.05 -0.49 -10.93
C THR A 148 -5.66 -1.13 -11.00
N ALA A 149 -4.99 -1.07 -12.16
CA ALA A 149 -3.63 -1.55 -12.31
C ALA A 149 -2.64 -0.74 -11.46
N ALA A 150 -2.78 0.58 -11.41
CA ALA A 150 -1.98 1.45 -10.54
C ALA A 150 -2.16 1.08 -9.06
N PHE A 151 -3.41 0.86 -8.64
CA PHE A 151 -3.74 0.41 -7.28
C PHE A 151 -3.13 -0.96 -6.98
N ALA A 152 -3.23 -1.93 -7.89
CA ALA A 152 -2.64 -3.26 -7.73
C ALA A 152 -1.11 -3.19 -7.59
N CYS A 153 -0.43 -2.42 -8.44
CA CYS A 153 1.01 -2.18 -8.32
C CYS A 153 1.37 -1.55 -6.98
N LEU A 154 0.59 -0.57 -6.51
CA LEU A 154 0.84 0.11 -5.25
C LEU A 154 0.57 -0.78 -4.02
N ALA A 155 -0.49 -1.58 -4.04
CA ALA A 155 -0.78 -2.57 -3.02
C ALA A 155 0.34 -3.62 -2.94
N TRP A 156 0.82 -4.08 -4.09
CA TRP A 156 1.97 -4.99 -4.13
C TRP A 156 3.26 -4.33 -3.63
N ALA A 157 3.50 -3.06 -3.97
CA ALA A 157 4.61 -2.29 -3.43
C ALA A 157 4.56 -2.21 -1.90
N LEU A 158 3.38 -2.05 -1.31
CA LEU A 158 3.19 -2.06 0.14
C LEU A 158 3.54 -3.42 0.77
N VAL A 159 3.14 -4.53 0.13
CA VAL A 159 3.50 -5.89 0.57
C VAL A 159 5.02 -6.09 0.51
N VAL A 160 5.65 -5.75 -0.61
CA VAL A 160 7.10 -5.85 -0.80
C VAL A 160 7.84 -4.99 0.24
N TYR A 161 7.37 -3.78 0.50
CA TYR A 161 7.93 -2.89 1.52
C TYR A 161 7.85 -3.50 2.93
N GLY A 162 6.69 -4.10 3.27
CA GLY A 162 6.47 -4.75 4.55
C GLY A 162 7.36 -5.98 4.77
N ALA A 163 7.54 -6.81 3.74
CA ALA A 163 8.37 -8.02 3.79
C ALA A 163 9.86 -7.74 4.07
N HIS A 164 10.35 -6.54 3.71
CA HIS A 164 11.74 -6.13 3.91
C HIS A 164 11.95 -5.32 5.20
N ARG A 165 10.97 -5.26 6.11
CA ARG A 165 11.18 -4.69 7.45
C ARG A 165 12.06 -5.64 8.26
N PRO A 166 13.21 -5.19 8.78
CA PRO A 166 13.95 -5.96 9.78
C PRO A 166 13.02 -6.27 10.95
N LYS A 167 12.98 -7.51 11.41
CA LYS A 167 12.30 -7.84 12.68
C LYS A 167 13.01 -7.06 13.78
N GLU A 168 12.43 -5.99 14.28
CA GLU A 168 12.91 -5.35 15.51
C GLU A 168 12.73 -6.37 16.65
N GLY A 169 13.85 -7.00 17.02
CA GLY A 169 14.13 -7.63 18.31
C GLY A 169 13.13 -8.62 18.90
N LYS A 170 13.25 -9.91 18.55
CA LYS A 170 13.00 -11.02 19.50
C LYS A 170 14.22 -11.27 20.42
N SER A 171 15.03 -10.24 20.68
CA SER A 171 16.33 -10.34 21.38
C SER A 171 16.41 -9.52 22.67
N ALA A 172 15.34 -8.89 23.14
CA ALA A 172 15.37 -8.06 24.35
C ALA A 172 14.82 -8.75 25.62
N ASN A 173 14.53 -10.06 25.60
CA ASN A 173 13.94 -10.76 26.75
C ASN A 173 14.66 -12.05 27.19
N SER A 174 15.92 -12.27 26.78
CA SER A 174 16.75 -13.38 27.30
C SER A 174 17.93 -12.93 28.17
N ALA A 175 18.02 -11.64 28.51
CA ALA A 175 19.13 -11.10 29.32
C ALA A 175 18.68 -10.46 30.65
N ALA A 176 17.54 -10.90 31.21
CA ALA A 176 17.07 -10.43 32.51
C ALA A 176 16.65 -11.59 33.43
N GLY A 177 17.59 -12.03 34.28
CA GLY A 177 17.35 -12.63 35.60
C GLY A 177 17.70 -14.12 35.78
N PRO A 178 18.11 -14.56 36.99
CA PRO A 178 17.97 -13.86 38.27
C PRO A 178 19.29 -13.36 38.88
N ILE A 179 19.21 -12.13 39.38
CA ILE A 179 20.12 -11.54 40.36
C ILE A 179 19.91 -12.28 41.69
N PHE A 180 20.85 -13.13 42.09
CA PHE A 180 21.07 -13.52 43.48
C PHE A 180 22.49 -14.04 43.64
N GLN A 181 23.42 -13.19 44.11
CA GLN A 181 24.47 -13.66 45.00
C GLN A 181 25.09 -12.51 45.80
N ASN A 182 24.69 -12.47 47.07
CA ASN A 182 25.40 -12.15 48.30
C ASN A 182 26.53 -11.10 48.28
N SER A 183 26.31 -10.13 49.18
CA SER A 183 27.26 -9.18 49.75
C SER A 183 28.63 -9.77 50.12
N ASP A 184 29.68 -9.18 49.55
CA ASP A 184 31.04 -9.22 50.09
C ASP A 184 31.14 -8.35 51.36
N PRO A 185 32.11 -8.68 52.25
CA PRO A 185 32.96 -7.65 52.82
C PRO A 185 34.43 -7.82 52.40
N MET A 186 35.01 -6.71 51.96
CA MET A 186 36.44 -6.50 51.62
C MET A 186 37.29 -6.21 52.90
N PRO A 187 38.63 -6.02 52.84
CA PRO A 187 39.68 -7.00 52.54
C PRO A 187 40.89 -6.90 53.51
N THR A 188 41.78 -7.90 53.59
CA THR A 188 43.16 -7.67 54.10
C THR A 188 44.21 -8.62 53.53
N ALA A 189 45.14 -8.00 52.79
CA ALA A 189 46.61 -8.14 52.84
C ALA A 189 47.30 -9.53 52.78
N TYR A 190 48.17 -9.65 51.77
CA TYR A 190 49.53 -10.20 51.78
C TYR A 190 49.81 -11.51 52.55
N GLN A 191 50.19 -12.57 51.83
CA GLN A 191 51.51 -13.19 52.04
C GLN A 191 51.96 -14.18 50.95
N HIS A 192 53.28 -14.13 50.75
CA HIS A 192 54.20 -14.94 49.96
C HIS A 192 54.07 -16.47 50.05
N GLY A 193 54.34 -17.13 48.93
CA GLY A 193 55.43 -18.12 48.79
C GLY A 193 55.24 -19.53 49.36
N GLY A 194 55.41 -20.56 48.51
CA GLY A 194 55.72 -21.91 48.98
C GLY A 194 55.37 -23.03 48.01
N ARG A 195 56.39 -23.60 47.37
CA ARG A 195 56.33 -24.89 46.65
C ARG A 195 56.13 -26.04 47.65
N THR A 196 55.39 -27.08 47.27
CA THR A 196 55.90 -28.46 47.11
C THR A 196 54.78 -29.44 46.69
N PRO A 197 55.09 -30.48 45.89
CA PRO A 197 54.15 -31.54 45.53
C PRO A 197 54.37 -32.80 46.38
N TYR A 198 53.31 -33.53 46.73
CA TYR A 198 53.46 -34.93 47.14
C TYR A 198 52.29 -35.82 46.74
N ASN A 199 52.69 -36.89 46.06
CA ASN A 199 52.06 -38.15 45.69
C ASN A 199 51.13 -38.79 46.75
N SER A 200 50.08 -39.50 46.31
CA SER A 200 49.98 -40.97 46.45
C SER A 200 48.63 -41.53 45.97
N HIS A 201 48.74 -42.52 45.08
CA HIS A 201 47.76 -43.56 44.72
C HIS A 201 47.40 -44.45 45.94
N PRO A 202 46.55 -45.50 45.84
CA PRO A 202 45.56 -45.90 44.81
C PRO A 202 44.21 -46.36 45.42
N ASP A 203 43.29 -46.82 44.57
CA ASP A 203 42.67 -48.16 44.65
C ASP A 203 41.13 -48.21 44.44
N GLN A 204 40.73 -49.27 43.72
CA GLN A 204 39.41 -49.93 43.64
C GLN A 204 38.37 -49.52 42.56
N ARG A 205 38.44 -50.30 41.47
CA ARG A 205 37.40 -50.87 40.56
C ARG A 205 36.08 -51.34 41.24
N PRO A 206 35.07 -51.91 40.53
CA PRO A 206 34.56 -51.64 39.16
C PRO A 206 33.00 -51.75 39.03
N ASP A 207 32.51 -51.62 37.79
CA ASP A 207 31.29 -52.22 37.20
C ASP A 207 29.87 -51.70 37.53
N HIS A 208 29.16 -51.26 36.47
CA HIS A 208 27.81 -51.72 36.05
C HIS A 208 27.39 -50.94 34.77
N ILE A 209 27.48 -51.56 33.60
CA ILE A 209 26.42 -52.24 32.82
C ILE A 209 25.32 -51.30 32.25
N THR A 210 25.37 -51.21 30.93
CA THR A 210 24.40 -50.86 29.87
C THR A 210 22.90 -51.07 30.10
N THR A 211 22.06 -50.21 29.52
CA THR A 211 21.14 -50.52 28.38
C THR A 211 20.35 -49.29 27.90
N PRO A 212 20.05 -49.15 26.59
CA PRO A 212 19.06 -48.22 26.02
C PRO A 212 17.84 -48.95 25.41
N ALA A 213 16.66 -48.31 25.41
CA ALA A 213 15.46 -48.67 24.64
C ALA A 213 14.55 -47.42 24.55
N SER A 214 14.29 -46.79 23.39
CA SER A 214 13.43 -47.15 22.24
C SER A 214 11.91 -47.08 22.49
N ASN A 215 11.29 -46.00 21.99
CA ASN A 215 9.98 -45.87 21.32
C ASN A 215 8.66 -46.23 22.07
N PRO A 216 7.48 -45.73 21.65
CA PRO A 216 6.94 -45.62 20.27
C PRO A 216 6.90 -44.22 19.65
#